data_AF-A0A9W5XZ14-F1
#
_entry.id   AF-A0A9W5XZ14-F1
#
_cell.length_a   1.000
_cell.length_b   1.000
_cell.length_c   1.000
_cell.angle_alpha   90.00
_cell.angle_beta   90.00
_cell.angle_gamma   90.00
#
_symmetry.space_group_name_H-M   'P 1'
#
loop_
_entity.id
_entity.type
_entity.pdbx_description
1 polymer ?
#
loop_
_entity_poly.entity_id
_entity_poly.type
_entity_poly.pdbx_seq_one_letter_code
_entity_poly.pdbx_strand_id
1 'polypeptide(L)'
;MILVGTIDISTIQNIQSNYTIIIYAFNEVMTGITLGFVTSIIFYVIEMAGSLMDQQIGLGMISMFDPNTKSNSSLLSRLLYWVAILIFFIVDGHHMLIKELSSSYKIVGIGKSIIFQSSIMTILNSFTQYFIIGLKIAIPIVLIIIITDLTMGLISRTVPQLNIMILGMPIKMLVGIASFMIALPMIIKAMVAAFSYLPDVYQNIYKALPLVFIFASEDKTEEATPKKKSEARKKGQIPRSKDVNLAMTLVACTLVIAALGGYIGSDLKYNLIYFLSNNFHQEINLGYLSGLSLMVTYRVMKDLIPIVVPIMVIGIVSSVAQSGFLFTSEPLKPSLGKLNPLKGIKNMFSKKNFVDLGKNFIVVCVLSYIGYDFVKSNYSDIINIGNVYLPSLGAEFKRLLLNIFMKITLVLVVIAAADYFMQRRMFNKEMRMSKQEVKEEFKQMEGDPQIKNRIKQRQREMATKRMMQAVPDATVVITNPTHLAIAIKYQEGNMEAPKVTAKGADNVALRIKEIAKENDIPILENKPLARLIYEQVDVDREIPADMYQAVAEILAIVFKMKKK
;
A
#
# COMPACT_ATOMS: atom_id res chain seq x y z
N MET A 1 -7.97 -3.14 -49.81
CA MET A 1 -6.76 -3.08 -50.67
C MET A 1 -5.74 -2.03 -50.24
N ILE A 2 -6.15 -0.91 -49.62
CA ILE A 2 -5.25 0.19 -49.20
C ILE A 2 -4.20 -0.21 -48.13
N LEU A 3 -4.50 -1.20 -47.27
CA LEU A 3 -3.59 -1.64 -46.20
C LEU A 3 -2.48 -2.61 -46.64
N VAL A 4 -2.65 -3.34 -47.75
CA VAL A 4 -1.73 -4.43 -48.12
C VAL A 4 -0.41 -3.90 -48.69
N GLY A 5 -0.42 -2.72 -49.33
CA GLY A 5 0.78 -2.12 -49.94
C GLY A 5 1.69 -1.35 -48.98
N THR A 6 1.33 -1.23 -47.70
CA THR A 6 2.06 -0.41 -46.71
C THR A 6 2.75 -1.25 -45.62
N ILE A 7 2.59 -2.56 -45.65
CA ILE A 7 3.06 -3.47 -44.61
C ILE A 7 4.43 -4.03 -45.02
N ASP A 8 5.44 -3.86 -44.17
CA ASP A 8 6.77 -4.46 -44.39
C ASP A 8 6.76 -5.96 -44.06
N ILE A 9 6.67 -6.78 -45.11
CA ILE A 9 6.55 -8.25 -45.05
C ILE A 9 7.89 -8.91 -44.66
N SER A 10 9.02 -8.19 -44.64
CA SER A 10 10.34 -8.76 -44.32
C SER A 10 10.39 -9.45 -42.94
N THR A 11 9.61 -8.95 -41.99
CA THR A 11 9.50 -9.49 -40.63
C THR A 11 8.76 -10.84 -40.53
N ILE A 12 7.96 -11.19 -41.54
CA ILE A 12 7.20 -12.45 -41.60
C ILE A 12 8.13 -13.65 -41.85
N GLN A 13 9.25 -13.44 -42.55
CA GLN A 13 10.24 -14.50 -42.82
C GLN A 13 10.96 -15.00 -41.55
N ASN A 14 10.91 -14.23 -40.44
CA ASN A 14 11.54 -14.58 -39.16
C ASN A 14 10.63 -15.39 -38.22
N ILE A 15 9.41 -15.73 -38.64
CA ILE A 15 8.46 -16.47 -37.81
C ILE A 15 8.77 -17.97 -37.91
N GLN A 16 9.51 -18.49 -36.92
CA GLN A 16 9.93 -19.90 -36.88
C GLN A 16 9.09 -20.78 -35.93
N SER A 17 8.21 -20.20 -35.10
CA SER A 17 7.47 -20.92 -34.06
C SER A 17 6.08 -20.34 -33.82
N ASN A 18 5.11 -21.20 -33.48
CA ASN A 18 3.76 -20.81 -33.03
C ASN A 18 3.80 -19.86 -31.83
N TYR A 19 4.83 -19.95 -30.98
CA TYR A 19 5.05 -19.04 -29.87
C TYR A 19 5.31 -17.60 -30.34
N THR A 20 6.10 -17.43 -31.40
CA THR A 20 6.41 -16.12 -31.99
C THR A 20 5.16 -15.48 -32.60
N ILE A 21 4.30 -16.29 -33.23
CA ILE A 21 3.01 -15.83 -33.78
C ILE A 21 2.10 -15.28 -32.68
N ILE A 22 1.98 -15.99 -31.56
CA ILE A 22 1.15 -15.55 -30.42
C ILE A 22 1.67 -14.21 -29.87
N ILE A 23 2.99 -14.04 -29.74
CA ILE A 23 3.59 -12.77 -29.28
C ILE A 23 3.31 -11.64 -30.26
N TYR A 24 3.45 -11.89 -31.56
CA TYR A 24 3.20 -10.86 -32.57
C TYR A 24 1.73 -10.46 -32.59
N ALA A 25 0.81 -11.44 -32.55
CA ALA A 25 -0.62 -11.18 -32.44
C ALA A 25 -0.96 -10.38 -31.17
N PHE A 26 -0.35 -10.72 -30.04
CA PHE A 26 -0.51 -9.96 -28.80
C PHE A 26 -0.03 -8.51 -28.94
N ASN A 27 1.13 -8.29 -29.57
CA ASN A 27 1.68 -6.95 -29.77
C ASN A 27 0.81 -6.09 -30.69
N GLU A 28 0.25 -6.65 -31.77
CA GLU A 28 -0.69 -5.95 -32.65
C GLU A 28 -1.99 -5.58 -31.92
N VAL A 29 -2.55 -6.50 -31.13
CA VAL A 29 -3.75 -6.23 -30.31
C VAL A 29 -3.46 -5.13 -29.28
N MET A 30 -2.32 -5.18 -28.60
CA MET A 30 -1.92 -4.16 -27.64
C MET A 30 -1.72 -2.79 -28.29
N THR A 31 -1.13 -2.75 -29.47
CA THR A 31 -1.00 -1.53 -30.27
C THR A 31 -2.38 -0.97 -30.60
N GLY A 32 -3.29 -1.77 -31.16
CA GLY A 32 -4.65 -1.35 -31.46
C GLY A 32 -5.42 -0.82 -30.24
N ILE A 33 -5.32 -1.51 -29.10
CA ILE A 33 -5.92 -1.07 -27.83
C ILE A 33 -5.34 0.28 -27.39
N THR A 34 -4.02 0.46 -27.49
CA THR A 34 -3.35 1.71 -27.10
C THR A 34 -3.83 2.88 -27.95
N LEU A 35 -3.89 2.69 -29.26
CA LEU A 35 -4.36 3.70 -30.21
C LEU A 35 -5.83 4.03 -29.96
N GLY A 36 -6.70 3.03 -29.77
CA GLY A 36 -8.10 3.25 -29.43
C GLY A 36 -8.27 3.99 -28.11
N PHE A 37 -7.51 3.60 -27.08
CA PHE A 37 -7.55 4.26 -25.77
C PHE A 37 -7.18 5.74 -25.86
N VAL A 38 -6.12 6.08 -26.59
CA VAL A 38 -5.68 7.47 -26.80
C VAL A 38 -6.78 8.32 -27.44
N THR A 39 -7.49 7.77 -28.43
CA THR A 39 -8.67 8.44 -28.99
C THR A 39 -9.76 8.64 -27.93
N SER A 40 -10.10 7.57 -27.20
CA SER A 40 -11.21 7.55 -26.25
C SER A 40 -11.01 8.51 -25.08
N ILE A 41 -9.77 8.82 -24.69
CA ILE A 41 -9.45 9.80 -23.62
C ILE A 41 -10.16 11.13 -23.86
N ILE A 42 -10.19 11.63 -25.10
CA ILE A 42 -10.81 12.93 -25.42
C ILE A 42 -12.30 12.91 -25.04
N PHE A 43 -13.00 11.85 -25.43
CA PHE A 43 -14.42 11.67 -25.13
C PHE A 43 -14.68 11.55 -23.63
N TYR A 44 -13.89 10.73 -22.92
CA TYR A 44 -14.04 10.57 -21.47
C TYR A 44 -13.78 11.86 -20.70
N VAL A 45 -12.83 12.69 -21.16
CA VAL A 45 -12.55 13.96 -20.51
C VAL A 45 -13.67 14.98 -20.76
N ILE A 46 -14.31 14.95 -21.92
CA ILE A 46 -15.49 15.77 -22.21
C ILE A 46 -16.69 15.30 -21.36
N GLU A 47 -16.92 14.00 -21.25
CA GLU A 47 -17.94 13.42 -20.36
C GLU A 47 -17.71 13.82 -18.90
N MET A 48 -16.46 13.77 -18.45
CA MET A 48 -16.07 14.23 -17.11
C MET A 48 -16.39 15.71 -16.91
N ALA A 49 -16.09 16.56 -17.90
CA ALA A 49 -16.39 17.99 -17.81
C ALA A 49 -17.89 18.24 -17.64
N GLY A 50 -18.74 17.53 -18.39
CA GLY A 50 -20.20 17.62 -18.23
C GLY A 50 -20.68 17.11 -16.88
N SER A 51 -20.09 16.02 -16.37
CA SER A 51 -20.43 15.50 -15.05
C SER A 51 -20.09 16.47 -13.92
N LEU A 52 -18.94 17.15 -14.01
CA LEU A 52 -18.53 18.18 -13.04
C LEU A 52 -19.48 19.38 -13.03
N MET A 53 -19.97 19.81 -14.20
CA MET A 53 -20.99 20.85 -14.30
C MET A 53 -22.31 20.39 -13.68
N ASP A 54 -22.79 19.18 -14.02
CA ASP A 54 -24.05 18.64 -13.51
C ASP A 54 -24.10 18.51 -11.99
N GLN A 55 -22.96 18.11 -11.39
CA GLN A 55 -22.84 17.99 -9.95
C GLN A 55 -23.06 19.33 -9.25
N GLN A 56 -22.61 20.44 -9.85
CA GLN A 56 -22.75 21.78 -9.27
C GLN A 56 -24.12 22.39 -9.57
N ILE A 57 -24.61 22.26 -10.80
CA ILE A 57 -25.94 22.76 -11.21
C ILE A 57 -27.06 22.08 -10.41
N GLY A 58 -26.83 20.86 -9.92
CA GLY A 58 -27.82 20.09 -9.15
C GLY A 58 -28.63 19.10 -10.00
N LEU A 59 -28.27 18.94 -11.28
CA LEU A 59 -28.87 17.96 -12.19
C LEU A 59 -28.40 16.53 -11.90
N GLY A 60 -27.33 16.34 -11.12
CA GLY A 60 -26.79 15.02 -10.76
C GLY A 60 -27.76 14.11 -9.98
N MET A 61 -28.82 14.65 -9.37
CA MET A 61 -29.90 13.86 -8.76
C MET A 61 -30.80 13.18 -9.81
N ILE A 62 -30.80 13.67 -11.05
CA ILE A 62 -31.48 13.10 -12.20
C ILE A 62 -30.47 12.22 -12.94
N SER A 63 -30.07 11.12 -12.30
CA SER A 63 -29.20 10.15 -12.95
C SER A 63 -29.97 9.40 -14.02
N MET A 64 -29.54 9.48 -15.28
CA MET A 64 -30.11 8.70 -16.37
C MET A 64 -29.36 7.36 -16.45
N PHE A 65 -30.11 6.27 -16.36
CA PHE A 65 -29.57 4.93 -16.59
C PHE A 65 -29.17 4.81 -18.06
N ASP A 66 -27.88 4.64 -18.33
CA ASP A 66 -27.39 4.34 -19.68
C ASP A 66 -27.40 2.80 -19.89
N PRO A 67 -28.27 2.28 -20.78
CA PRO A 67 -28.36 0.84 -21.04
C PRO A 67 -27.10 0.24 -21.65
N ASN A 68 -26.24 1.05 -22.29
CA ASN A 68 -25.00 0.57 -22.91
C ASN A 68 -23.88 0.39 -21.89
N THR A 69 -23.74 1.32 -20.94
CA THR A 69 -22.70 1.27 -19.90
C THR A 69 -23.17 0.65 -18.59
N LYS A 70 -24.49 0.40 -18.45
CA LYS A 70 -25.16 -0.04 -17.22
C LYS A 70 -24.83 0.85 -16.01
N SER A 71 -24.56 2.11 -16.28
CA SER A 71 -24.17 3.09 -15.27
C SER A 71 -25.09 4.30 -15.31
N ASN A 72 -25.19 4.95 -14.16
CA ASN A 72 -25.90 6.22 -14.02
C ASN A 72 -25.01 7.31 -14.59
N SER A 73 -25.40 7.85 -15.75
CA SER A 73 -24.74 8.99 -16.39
C SER A 73 -25.52 10.27 -16.10
N SER A 74 -24.82 11.39 -16.05
CA SER A 74 -25.46 12.70 -15.86
C SER A 74 -25.89 13.28 -17.21
N LEU A 75 -26.96 14.08 -17.18
CA LEU A 75 -27.62 14.63 -18.38
C LEU A 75 -26.66 15.41 -19.29
N LEU A 76 -25.91 16.35 -18.73
CA LEU A 76 -24.99 17.21 -19.49
C LEU A 76 -23.74 16.46 -19.93
N SER A 77 -23.28 15.48 -19.13
CA SER A 77 -22.22 14.55 -19.54
C SER A 77 -22.60 13.83 -20.84
N ARG A 78 -23.81 13.27 -20.89
CA ARG A 78 -24.30 12.58 -22.08
C ARG A 78 -24.54 13.53 -23.25
N LEU A 79 -25.09 14.71 -23.01
CA LEU A 79 -25.27 15.74 -24.04
C LEU A 79 -23.93 16.14 -24.67
N LEU A 80 -22.92 16.44 -23.85
CA LEU A 80 -21.58 16.78 -24.32
C LEU A 80 -20.90 15.61 -25.05
N TYR A 81 -21.13 14.37 -24.64
CA TYR A 81 -20.66 13.19 -25.37
C TYR A 81 -21.23 13.12 -26.80
N TRP A 82 -22.54 13.31 -26.96
CA TRP A 82 -23.15 13.32 -28.29
C TRP A 82 -22.64 14.48 -29.14
N VAL A 83 -22.49 15.67 -28.55
CA VAL A 83 -21.88 16.82 -29.23
C VAL A 83 -20.43 16.52 -29.63
N ALA A 84 -19.67 15.81 -28.78
CA ALA A 84 -18.31 15.40 -29.08
C ALA A 84 -18.23 14.45 -30.27
N ILE A 85 -19.15 13.48 -30.33
CA ILE A 85 -19.25 12.58 -31.48
C ILE A 85 -19.54 13.37 -32.76
N LEU A 86 -20.50 14.29 -32.72
CA LEU A 86 -20.84 15.11 -33.89
C LEU A 86 -19.63 15.94 -34.35
N ILE A 87 -18.95 16.63 -33.41
CA ILE A 87 -17.76 17.42 -33.72
C ILE A 87 -16.64 16.53 -34.26
N PHE A 88 -16.45 15.34 -33.70
CA PHE A 88 -15.45 14.38 -34.16
C PHE A 88 -15.66 13.99 -35.64
N PHE A 89 -16.92 13.81 -36.06
CA PHE A 89 -17.23 13.58 -37.47
C PHE A 89 -17.05 14.84 -38.33
N ILE A 90 -17.46 16.01 -37.84
CA ILE A 90 -17.33 17.29 -38.55
C ILE A 90 -15.86 17.66 -38.83
N VAL A 91 -14.95 17.36 -37.89
CA VAL A 91 -13.51 17.65 -38.03
C VAL A 91 -12.78 16.51 -38.77
N ASP A 92 -13.50 15.56 -39.36
CA ASP A 92 -12.92 14.38 -40.04
C ASP A 92 -12.01 13.54 -39.12
N GLY A 93 -12.29 13.52 -37.82
CA GLY A 93 -11.49 12.79 -36.83
C GLY A 93 -11.38 11.30 -37.11
N HIS A 94 -12.42 10.69 -37.69
CA HIS A 94 -12.40 9.30 -38.14
C HIS A 94 -11.42 9.06 -39.30
N HIS A 95 -11.31 9.98 -40.26
CA HIS A 95 -10.28 9.92 -41.30
C HIS A 95 -8.88 10.11 -40.72
N MET A 96 -8.73 11.01 -39.73
CA MET A 96 -7.46 11.17 -39.00
C MET A 96 -7.04 9.84 -38.34
N LEU A 97 -7.96 9.15 -37.66
CA LEU A 97 -7.67 7.84 -37.05
C LEU A 97 -7.26 6.78 -38.07
N ILE A 98 -7.98 6.68 -39.20
CA ILE A 98 -7.65 5.71 -40.25
C ILE A 98 -6.27 6.03 -40.84
N LYS A 99 -5.95 7.31 -41.04
CA LYS A 99 -4.65 7.77 -41.54
C LYS A 99 -3.52 7.47 -40.56
N GLU A 100 -3.73 7.72 -39.27
CA GLU A 100 -2.74 7.41 -38.22
C GLU A 100 -2.55 5.91 -38.03
N LEU A 101 -3.61 5.10 -38.12
CA LEU A 101 -3.54 3.64 -38.10
C LEU A 101 -2.79 3.10 -39.33
N SER A 102 -3.04 3.65 -40.51
CA SER A 102 -2.27 3.31 -41.72
C SER A 102 -0.79 3.69 -41.57
N SER A 103 -0.52 4.85 -40.96
CA SER A 103 0.85 5.33 -40.72
C SER A 103 1.58 4.52 -39.65
N SER A 104 0.87 3.91 -38.69
CA SER A 104 1.47 3.05 -37.68
C SER A 104 2.17 1.85 -38.30
N TYR A 105 1.61 1.24 -39.34
CA TYR A 105 2.21 0.08 -40.02
C TYR A 105 3.54 0.40 -40.72
N LYS A 106 3.78 1.67 -41.07
CA LYS A 106 5.05 2.10 -41.67
C LYS A 106 6.15 2.33 -40.63
N ILE A 107 5.77 2.77 -39.44
CA ILE A 107 6.71 3.17 -38.38
C ILE A 107 6.98 2.01 -37.41
N VAL A 108 5.94 1.25 -37.10
CA VAL A 108 5.93 0.11 -36.20
C VAL A 108 5.86 -1.14 -37.06
N GLY A 109 7.01 -1.76 -37.30
CA GLY A 109 7.07 -3.02 -38.03
C GLY A 109 6.28 -4.14 -37.32
N ILE A 110 5.78 -5.10 -38.10
CA ILE A 110 4.93 -6.19 -37.62
C ILE A 110 5.59 -6.92 -36.44
N GLY A 111 4.82 -7.12 -35.38
CA GLY A 111 5.27 -7.86 -34.20
C GLY A 111 6.11 -7.05 -33.21
N LYS A 112 6.41 -5.77 -33.49
CA LYS A 112 7.00 -4.84 -32.52
C LYS A 112 5.87 -4.10 -31.78
N SER A 113 5.95 -4.05 -30.45
CA SER A 113 4.98 -3.29 -29.65
C SER A 113 5.29 -1.80 -29.66
N ILE A 114 4.26 -0.96 -29.57
CA ILE A 114 4.41 0.49 -29.31
C ILE A 114 4.63 0.79 -27.82
N ILE A 115 4.34 -0.17 -26.93
CA ILE A 115 4.31 0.04 -25.48
C ILE A 115 5.75 0.04 -24.91
N PHE A 116 6.40 1.20 -25.00
CA PHE A 116 7.67 1.51 -24.34
C PHE A 116 7.50 2.58 -23.25
N GLN A 117 8.53 2.79 -22.42
CA GLN A 117 8.49 3.77 -21.32
C GLN A 117 8.19 5.18 -21.83
N SER A 118 8.84 5.53 -22.93
CA SER A 118 8.70 6.78 -23.67
C SER A 118 7.28 6.96 -24.17
N SER A 119 6.71 5.95 -24.82
CA SER A 119 5.32 5.97 -25.31
C SER A 119 4.31 6.13 -24.17
N ILE A 120 4.51 5.43 -23.05
CA ILE A 120 3.67 5.57 -21.86
C ILE A 120 3.74 7.00 -21.32
N MET A 121 4.93 7.59 -21.25
CA MET A 121 5.10 8.98 -20.82
C MET A 121 4.38 9.96 -21.75
N THR A 122 4.46 9.74 -23.07
CA THR A 122 3.72 10.52 -24.06
C THR A 122 2.21 10.40 -23.85
N ILE A 123 1.68 9.19 -23.66
CA ILE A 123 0.26 8.97 -23.37
C ILE A 123 -0.17 9.72 -22.11
N LEU A 124 0.65 9.69 -21.05
CA LEU A 124 0.38 10.43 -19.80
C LEU A 124 0.38 11.94 -19.99
N ASN A 125 1.31 12.47 -20.79
CA ASN A 125 1.36 13.88 -21.13
C ASN A 125 0.11 14.29 -21.91
N SER A 126 -0.31 13.48 -22.89
CA SER A 126 -1.54 13.71 -23.66
C SER A 126 -2.77 13.67 -22.76
N PHE A 127 -2.87 12.69 -21.86
CA PHE A 127 -3.94 12.64 -20.86
C PHE A 127 -3.99 13.93 -20.02
N THR A 128 -2.83 14.43 -19.56
CA THR A 128 -2.74 15.66 -18.78
C THR A 128 -3.24 16.87 -19.58
N GLN A 129 -2.86 16.98 -20.86
CA GLN A 129 -3.33 18.05 -21.74
C GLN A 129 -4.85 17.98 -21.95
N TYR A 130 -5.37 16.79 -22.26
CA TYR A 130 -6.82 16.62 -22.42
C TYR A 130 -7.55 16.93 -21.11
N PHE A 131 -7.08 16.44 -19.97
CA PHE A 131 -7.66 16.72 -18.66
C PHE A 131 -7.75 18.23 -18.37
N ILE A 132 -6.71 19.00 -18.70
CA ILE A 132 -6.72 20.46 -18.59
C ILE A 132 -7.80 21.07 -19.51
N ILE A 133 -7.99 20.55 -20.73
CA ILE A 133 -9.06 20.99 -21.63
C ILE A 133 -10.44 20.70 -21.01
N GLY A 134 -10.66 19.51 -20.46
CA GLY A 134 -11.91 19.18 -19.76
C GLY A 134 -12.20 20.10 -18.58
N LEU A 135 -11.18 20.42 -17.78
CA LEU A 135 -11.32 21.42 -16.71
C LEU A 135 -11.63 22.81 -17.26
N LYS A 136 -10.95 23.26 -18.33
CA LYS A 136 -11.23 24.56 -18.96
C LYS A 136 -12.67 24.65 -19.49
N ILE A 137 -13.23 23.54 -19.95
CA ILE A 137 -14.64 23.43 -20.35
C ILE A 137 -15.56 23.61 -19.13
N ALA A 138 -15.28 22.94 -18.00
CA ALA A 138 -16.14 22.95 -16.81
C ALA A 138 -16.04 24.22 -15.93
N ILE A 139 -14.83 24.76 -15.75
CA ILE A 139 -14.53 25.80 -14.75
C ILE A 139 -15.42 27.05 -14.85
N PRO A 140 -15.67 27.66 -16.03
CA PRO A 140 -16.48 28.88 -16.11
C PRO A 140 -17.88 28.70 -15.53
N ILE A 141 -18.54 27.58 -15.85
CA ILE A 141 -19.88 27.27 -15.38
C ILE A 141 -19.86 26.93 -13.88
N VAL A 142 -18.91 26.10 -13.46
CA VAL A 142 -18.73 25.75 -12.04
C VAL A 142 -18.54 26.99 -11.18
N LEU A 143 -17.72 27.96 -11.62
CA LEU A 143 -17.49 29.21 -10.89
C LEU A 143 -18.76 30.07 -10.80
N ILE A 144 -19.52 30.19 -11.89
CA ILE A 144 -20.80 30.92 -11.90
C ILE A 144 -21.78 30.32 -10.87
N ILE A 145 -21.86 28.99 -10.81
CA ILE A 145 -22.71 28.30 -9.84
C ILE A 145 -22.20 28.47 -8.41
N ILE A 146 -20.90 28.38 -8.16
CA ILE A 146 -20.33 28.64 -6.82
C ILE A 146 -20.64 30.06 -6.36
N ILE A 147 -20.57 31.05 -7.26
CA ILE A 147 -20.96 32.43 -6.95
C ILE A 147 -22.46 32.49 -6.62
N THR A 148 -23.30 31.76 -7.37
CA THR A 148 -24.74 31.65 -7.10
C THR A 148 -25.03 31.03 -5.73
N ASP A 149 -24.23 30.06 -5.29
CA ASP A 149 -24.34 29.46 -3.96
C ASP A 149 -24.00 30.46 -2.85
N LEU A 150 -22.96 31.24 -3.07
CA LEU A 150 -22.56 32.31 -2.15
C LEU A 150 -23.63 33.39 -2.06
N THR A 151 -24.22 33.81 -3.19
CA THR A 151 -25.30 34.81 -3.17
C THR A 151 -26.55 34.27 -2.47
N MET A 152 -26.94 33.02 -2.73
CA MET A 152 -28.06 32.38 -2.03
C MET A 152 -27.80 32.20 -0.52
N GLY A 153 -26.55 31.90 -0.13
CA GLY A 153 -26.12 31.84 1.27
C GLY A 153 -26.10 33.20 1.97
N LEU A 154 -25.90 34.31 1.24
CA LEU A 154 -26.05 35.67 1.78
C LEU A 154 -27.53 36.06 1.92
N ILE A 155 -28.36 35.72 0.93
CA ILE A 155 -29.82 35.96 0.97
C ILE A 155 -30.47 35.24 2.15
N SER A 156 -30.00 34.04 2.50
CA SER A 156 -30.53 33.32 3.64
C SER A 156 -30.23 33.98 4.99
N ARG A 157 -29.18 34.80 5.06
CA ARG A 157 -28.87 35.59 6.25
C ARG A 157 -29.79 36.80 6.37
N THR A 158 -30.16 37.41 5.25
CA THR A 158 -31.06 38.58 5.23
C THR A 158 -32.51 38.18 5.42
N VAL A 159 -32.93 37.02 4.91
CA VAL A 159 -34.28 36.48 5.08
C VAL A 159 -34.21 35.02 5.59
N PRO A 160 -34.09 34.81 6.92
CA PRO A 160 -33.89 33.47 7.52
C PRO A 160 -35.03 32.49 7.32
N GLN A 161 -36.23 33.00 7.00
CA GLN A 161 -37.42 32.18 6.72
C GLN A 161 -37.35 31.51 5.34
N LEU A 162 -36.44 31.92 4.46
CA LEU A 162 -36.25 31.30 3.15
C LEU A 162 -35.48 29.99 3.29
N ASN A 163 -36.14 28.87 2.98
CA ASN A 163 -35.45 27.60 2.82
C ASN A 163 -34.61 27.62 1.53
N ILE A 164 -33.31 27.86 1.68
CA ILE A 164 -32.32 27.89 0.59
C ILE A 164 -32.35 26.61 -0.23
N MET A 165 -32.67 25.46 0.37
CA MET A 165 -32.71 24.20 -0.37
C MET A 165 -33.84 24.19 -1.40
N ILE A 166 -34.99 24.77 -1.05
CA ILE A 166 -36.19 24.80 -1.90
C ILE A 166 -36.04 25.83 -3.02
N LEU A 167 -35.52 27.02 -2.72
CA LEU A 167 -35.36 28.11 -3.70
C LEU A 167 -34.02 28.06 -4.46
N GLY A 168 -32.97 27.56 -3.82
CA GLY A 168 -31.61 27.50 -4.37
C GLY A 168 -31.50 26.53 -5.53
N MET A 169 -32.11 25.34 -5.44
CA MET A 169 -31.98 24.33 -6.51
C MET A 169 -32.57 24.82 -7.86
N PRO A 170 -33.81 25.36 -7.94
CA PRO A 170 -34.32 25.92 -9.19
C PRO A 170 -33.50 27.09 -9.74
N ILE A 171 -33.01 27.98 -8.87
CA ILE A 171 -32.20 29.14 -9.29
C ILE A 171 -30.85 28.66 -9.86
N LYS A 172 -30.15 27.75 -9.16
CA LYS A 172 -28.91 27.15 -9.67
C LYS A 172 -29.12 26.45 -11.01
N MET A 173 -30.21 25.71 -11.17
CA MET A 173 -30.54 25.05 -12.43
C MET A 173 -30.70 26.06 -13.57
N LEU A 174 -31.48 27.13 -13.36
CA LEU A 174 -31.68 28.17 -14.37
C LEU A 174 -30.38 28.88 -14.74
N VAL A 175 -29.60 29.30 -13.75
CA VAL A 175 -28.30 29.95 -13.98
C VAL A 175 -27.31 28.99 -14.66
N GLY A 176 -27.34 27.72 -14.30
CA GLY A 176 -26.52 26.66 -14.90
C GLY A 176 -26.82 26.43 -16.36
N ILE A 177 -28.09 26.28 -16.72
CA ILE A 177 -28.52 26.09 -18.12
C ILE A 177 -28.21 27.34 -18.94
N ALA A 178 -28.48 28.55 -18.41
CA ALA A 178 -28.19 29.80 -19.10
C ALA A 178 -26.68 29.99 -19.34
N SER A 179 -25.86 29.77 -18.30
CA SER A 179 -24.40 29.86 -18.43
C SER A 179 -23.83 28.80 -19.38
N PHE A 180 -24.40 27.59 -19.42
CA PHE A 180 -24.05 26.57 -20.40
C PHE A 180 -24.36 27.02 -21.83
N MET A 181 -25.55 27.58 -22.10
CA MET A 181 -25.92 28.09 -23.42
C MET A 181 -24.97 29.19 -23.90
N ILE A 182 -24.59 30.11 -22.99
CA ILE A 182 -23.64 31.20 -23.30
C ILE A 182 -22.23 30.65 -23.55
N ALA A 183 -21.80 29.64 -22.79
CA ALA A 183 -20.49 29.03 -22.91
C ALA A 183 -20.36 28.07 -24.09
N LEU A 184 -21.47 27.64 -24.71
CA LEU A 184 -21.48 26.62 -25.76
C LEU A 184 -20.49 26.88 -26.91
N PRO A 185 -20.33 28.10 -27.46
CA PRO A 185 -19.34 28.36 -28.52
C PRO A 185 -17.90 28.13 -28.06
N MET A 186 -17.58 28.49 -26.81
CA MET A 186 -16.27 28.27 -26.21
C MET A 186 -16.00 26.76 -26.02
N ILE A 187 -17.01 26.02 -25.56
CA ILE A 187 -16.94 24.57 -25.37
C ILE A 187 -16.68 23.88 -26.72
N ILE A 188 -17.43 24.23 -27.75
CA ILE A 188 -17.25 23.69 -29.11
C ILE A 188 -15.83 23.98 -29.62
N LYS A 189 -15.33 25.21 -29.47
CA LYS A 189 -13.97 25.57 -29.89
C LYS A 189 -12.89 24.77 -29.15
N ALA A 190 -13.07 24.53 -27.85
CA ALA A 190 -12.17 23.71 -27.05
C ALA A 190 -12.18 22.24 -27.49
N MET A 191 -13.36 21.69 -27.82
CA MET A 191 -13.51 20.32 -28.33
C MET A 191 -12.84 20.15 -29.70
N VAL A 192 -13.07 21.08 -30.63
CA VAL A 192 -12.40 21.09 -31.93
C VAL A 192 -10.88 21.12 -31.77
N ALA A 193 -10.35 22.00 -30.90
CA ALA A 193 -8.91 22.06 -30.64
C ALA A 193 -8.36 20.74 -30.05
N ALA A 194 -9.12 20.06 -29.19
CA ALA A 194 -8.73 18.77 -28.64
C ALA A 194 -8.63 17.69 -29.73
N PHE A 195 -9.61 17.62 -30.64
CA PHE A 195 -9.58 16.67 -31.75
C PHE A 195 -8.49 17.00 -32.77
N SER A 196 -8.23 18.27 -33.07
CA SER A 196 -7.16 18.65 -34.00
C SER A 196 -5.75 18.35 -33.46
N TYR A 197 -5.58 18.23 -32.14
CA TYR A 197 -4.31 17.85 -31.51
C TYR A 197 -4.03 16.33 -31.59
N LEU A 198 -5.04 15.53 -31.91
CA LEU A 198 -4.96 14.07 -31.90
C LEU A 198 -3.82 13.52 -32.80
N PRO A 199 -3.62 13.97 -34.05
CA PRO A 199 -2.52 13.47 -34.90
C PRO A 199 -1.13 13.68 -34.30
N ASP A 200 -0.88 14.81 -33.62
CA ASP A 200 0.40 15.09 -32.97
C ASP A 200 0.68 14.08 -31.84
N VAL A 201 -0.36 13.67 -31.11
CA VAL A 201 -0.26 12.63 -30.08
C VAL A 201 0.16 11.30 -30.70
N TYR A 202 -0.47 10.89 -31.80
CA TYR A 202 -0.11 9.66 -32.51
C TYR A 202 1.34 9.69 -33.00
N GLN A 203 1.76 10.76 -33.64
CA GLN A 203 3.14 10.90 -34.11
C GLN A 203 4.16 10.84 -32.97
N ASN A 204 3.88 11.47 -31.84
CA ASN A 204 4.76 11.45 -30.67
C ASN A 204 4.83 10.05 -30.02
N ILE A 205 3.75 9.29 -30.08
CA ILE A 205 3.73 7.88 -29.65
C ILE A 205 4.55 7.02 -30.61
N TYR A 206 4.44 7.22 -31.92
CA TYR A 206 5.17 6.45 -32.91
C TYR A 206 6.68 6.76 -32.94
N LYS A 207 7.08 8.01 -32.71
CA LYS A 207 8.50 8.43 -32.63
C LYS A 207 9.23 7.88 -31.41
N ALA A 208 8.52 7.29 -30.45
CA ALA A 208 9.06 6.85 -29.17
C ALA A 208 9.76 5.46 -29.19
N LEU A 209 10.22 4.97 -30.36
CA LEU A 209 10.82 3.64 -30.59
C LEU A 209 12.37 3.63 -30.48
N PRO A 210 12.97 2.53 -29.98
CA PRO A 210 13.22 2.24 -28.57
C PRO A 210 14.51 2.90 -28.03
N LEU A 211 14.45 3.36 -26.77
CA LEU A 211 15.55 3.20 -25.83
C LEU A 211 15.16 2.04 -24.92
N VAL A 212 15.98 0.99 -24.93
CA VAL A 212 15.77 -0.25 -24.18
C VAL A 212 15.53 0.09 -22.71
N PHE A 213 14.44 -0.45 -22.16
CA PHE A 213 14.23 -0.54 -20.72
C PHE A 213 15.36 -1.37 -20.10
N ILE A 214 16.43 -0.71 -19.68
CA ILE A 214 17.22 -1.22 -18.57
C ILE A 214 16.41 -0.88 -17.34
N PHE A 215 15.57 -1.82 -16.89
CA PHE A 215 15.25 -1.86 -15.48
C PHE A 215 16.58 -2.09 -14.78
N ALA A 216 17.21 -1.02 -14.31
CA ALA A 216 18.15 -1.12 -13.21
C ALA A 216 17.32 -1.53 -11.99
N SER A 217 16.98 -2.82 -11.92
CA SER A 217 16.91 -3.45 -10.63
C SER A 217 18.34 -3.38 -10.11
N GLU A 218 18.57 -2.54 -9.11
CA GLU A 218 19.55 -2.95 -8.12
C GLU A 218 19.17 -4.37 -7.74
N ASP A 219 20.02 -5.33 -8.10
CA ASP A 219 19.81 -6.72 -7.75
C ASP A 219 19.97 -6.82 -6.24
N LYS A 220 18.84 -6.60 -5.56
CA LYS A 220 18.66 -6.89 -4.16
C LYS A 220 18.78 -8.40 -4.03
N THR A 221 20.00 -8.84 -3.76
CA THR A 221 20.40 -10.23 -3.72
C THR A 221 20.25 -10.80 -2.31
N GLU A 222 20.45 -9.97 -1.30
CA GLU A 222 20.43 -10.36 0.11
C GLU A 222 19.01 -10.58 0.62
N GLU A 223 18.86 -11.55 1.52
CA GLU A 223 17.58 -11.79 2.17
C GLU A 223 17.22 -10.65 3.13
N ALA A 224 15.92 -10.40 3.30
CA ALA A 224 15.44 -9.40 4.23
C ALA A 224 15.77 -9.79 5.68
N THR A 225 16.39 -8.89 6.42
CA THR A 225 16.68 -9.07 7.85
C THR A 225 15.40 -9.24 8.68
N PRO A 226 15.48 -9.82 9.90
CA PRO A 226 14.34 -9.92 10.80
C PRO A 226 13.72 -8.56 11.14
N LYS A 227 14.55 -7.51 11.25
CA LYS A 227 14.10 -6.14 11.54
C LYS A 227 13.26 -5.58 10.39
N LYS A 228 13.74 -5.64 9.13
CA LYS A 228 12.96 -5.25 7.95
C LYS A 228 11.63 -6.00 7.83
N LYS A 229 11.63 -7.32 8.08
CA LYS A 229 10.39 -8.14 8.09
C LYS A 229 9.40 -7.68 9.18
N SER A 230 9.90 -7.36 10.38
CA SER A 230 9.10 -6.86 11.50
C SER A 230 8.52 -5.47 11.21
N GLU A 231 9.31 -4.55 10.66
CA GLU A 231 8.86 -3.21 10.27
C GLU A 231 7.81 -3.25 9.15
N ALA A 232 8.03 -4.08 8.12
CA ALA A 232 7.03 -4.28 7.07
C ALA A 232 5.71 -4.79 7.66
N ARG A 233 5.79 -5.75 8.59
CA ARG A 233 4.63 -6.27 9.30
C ARG A 233 3.92 -5.19 10.14
N LYS A 234 4.65 -4.35 10.88
CA LYS A 234 4.09 -3.19 11.61
C LYS A 234 3.35 -2.23 10.69
N LYS A 235 3.92 -1.95 9.51
CA LYS A 235 3.32 -1.12 8.45
C LYS A 235 2.11 -1.74 7.74
N GLY A 236 1.69 -2.95 8.14
CA GLY A 236 0.59 -3.67 7.49
C GLY A 236 0.96 -4.28 6.14
N GLN A 237 2.25 -4.31 5.78
CA GLN A 237 2.75 -4.92 4.55
C GLN A 237 3.00 -6.40 4.79
N ILE A 238 2.07 -7.21 4.31
CA ILE A 238 2.10 -8.66 4.42
C ILE A 238 1.68 -9.28 3.08
N PRO A 239 2.20 -10.45 2.73
CA PRO A 239 1.77 -11.18 1.55
C PRO A 239 0.31 -11.59 1.75
N ARG A 240 -0.59 -11.09 0.91
CA ARG A 240 -2.01 -11.44 0.90
C ARG A 240 -2.43 -11.78 -0.52
N SER A 241 -3.06 -12.94 -0.68
CA SER A 241 -3.75 -13.32 -1.91
C SER A 241 -5.21 -12.93 -1.77
N LYS A 242 -5.72 -12.20 -2.76
CA LYS A 242 -7.15 -11.87 -2.83
C LYS A 242 -7.98 -13.11 -3.16
N ASP A 243 -7.41 -14.04 -3.93
CA ASP A 243 -8.12 -15.21 -4.45
C ASP A 243 -8.36 -16.27 -3.38
N VAL A 244 -7.47 -16.38 -2.37
CA VAL A 244 -7.65 -17.27 -1.22
C VAL A 244 -8.92 -16.93 -0.44
N ASN A 245 -9.21 -15.65 -0.18
CA ASN A 245 -10.44 -15.27 0.52
C ASN A 245 -11.70 -15.61 -0.30
N LEU A 246 -11.66 -15.40 -1.62
CA LEU A 246 -12.76 -15.76 -2.51
C LEU A 246 -13.00 -17.27 -2.51
N ALA A 247 -11.94 -18.07 -2.65
CA ALA A 247 -12.02 -19.53 -2.63
C ALA A 247 -12.56 -20.04 -1.29
N MET A 248 -12.04 -19.56 -0.16
CA MET A 248 -12.49 -19.97 1.17
C MET A 248 -13.95 -19.58 1.45
N THR A 249 -14.38 -18.41 0.97
CA THR A 249 -15.78 -17.99 1.08
C THR A 249 -16.68 -18.93 0.27
N LEU A 250 -16.25 -19.34 -0.93
CA LEU A 250 -17.02 -20.26 -1.74
C LEU A 250 -17.04 -21.69 -1.16
N VAL A 251 -15.93 -22.15 -0.56
CA VAL A 251 -15.91 -23.38 0.24
C VAL A 251 -16.94 -23.29 1.37
N ALA A 252 -16.98 -22.18 2.09
CA ALA A 252 -17.97 -21.96 3.15
C ALA A 252 -19.41 -22.06 2.64
N CYS A 253 -19.73 -21.35 1.55
CA CYS A 253 -21.04 -21.41 0.92
C CYS A 253 -21.39 -22.85 0.52
N THR A 254 -20.45 -23.58 -0.09
CA THR A 254 -20.67 -24.95 -0.55
C THR A 254 -20.93 -25.90 0.61
N LEU A 255 -20.17 -25.81 1.71
CA LEU A 255 -20.38 -26.59 2.92
C LEU A 255 -21.72 -26.26 3.59
N VAL A 256 -22.10 -24.98 3.65
CA VAL A 256 -23.38 -24.52 4.21
C VAL A 256 -24.55 -25.05 3.37
N ILE A 257 -24.49 -24.98 2.05
CA ILE A 257 -25.54 -25.54 1.18
C ILE A 257 -25.61 -27.07 1.35
N ALA A 258 -24.46 -27.74 1.47
CA ALA A 258 -24.40 -29.19 1.61
C ALA A 258 -25.06 -29.66 2.92
N ALA A 259 -24.69 -29.04 4.03
CA ALA A 259 -25.15 -29.38 5.37
C ALA A 259 -26.57 -28.85 5.67
N LEU A 260 -26.84 -27.58 5.37
CA LEU A 260 -28.05 -26.88 5.82
C LEU A 260 -29.11 -26.69 4.74
N GLY A 261 -28.79 -26.89 3.45
CA GLY A 261 -29.73 -26.62 2.36
C GLY A 261 -31.04 -27.41 2.46
N GLY A 262 -31.01 -28.64 2.99
CA GLY A 262 -32.21 -29.46 3.21
C GLY A 262 -33.06 -28.96 4.37
N TYR A 263 -32.43 -28.54 5.47
CA TYR A 263 -33.10 -27.93 6.62
C TYR A 263 -33.79 -26.63 6.22
N ILE A 264 -33.08 -25.73 5.54
CA ILE A 264 -33.63 -24.44 5.07
C ILE A 264 -34.78 -24.66 4.09
N GLY A 265 -34.61 -25.57 3.11
CA GLY A 265 -35.68 -25.88 2.16
C GLY A 265 -36.95 -26.41 2.83
N SER A 266 -36.79 -27.19 3.90
CA SER A 266 -37.91 -27.73 4.66
C SER A 266 -38.59 -26.67 5.54
N ASP A 267 -37.82 -25.80 6.20
CA ASP A 267 -38.35 -24.69 7.02
C ASP A 267 -39.07 -23.67 6.13
N LEU A 268 -38.50 -23.31 4.96
CA LEU A 268 -39.15 -22.47 3.96
C LEU A 268 -40.45 -23.07 3.45
N LYS A 269 -40.48 -24.38 3.16
CA LYS A 269 -41.72 -25.08 2.79
C LYS A 269 -42.76 -24.96 3.90
N TYR A 270 -42.39 -25.20 5.16
CA TYR A 270 -43.29 -25.09 6.30
C TYR A 270 -43.82 -23.66 6.48
N ASN A 271 -42.95 -22.66 6.37
CA ASN A 271 -43.32 -21.25 6.46
C ASN A 271 -44.29 -20.85 5.34
N LEU A 272 -44.04 -21.28 4.11
CA LEU A 272 -44.90 -21.01 2.97
C LEU A 272 -46.28 -21.64 3.15
N ILE A 273 -46.35 -22.91 3.59
CA ILE A 273 -47.62 -23.56 3.93
C ILE A 273 -48.32 -22.82 5.08
N TYR A 274 -47.60 -22.45 6.13
CA TYR A 274 -48.15 -21.71 7.27
C TYR A 274 -48.80 -20.40 6.83
N PHE A 275 -48.09 -19.55 6.07
CA PHE A 275 -48.63 -18.26 5.64
C PHE A 275 -49.74 -18.35 4.59
N LEU A 276 -49.74 -19.40 3.75
CA LEU A 276 -50.81 -19.61 2.77
C LEU A 276 -52.06 -20.27 3.37
N SER A 277 -51.90 -21.13 4.39
CA SER A 277 -53.02 -21.80 5.06
C SER A 277 -53.64 -20.98 6.17
N ASN A 278 -52.86 -20.08 6.78
CA ASN A 278 -53.36 -19.19 7.80
C ASN A 278 -54.19 -18.09 7.14
N ASN A 279 -55.50 -18.32 7.07
CA ASN A 279 -56.43 -17.31 6.60
C ASN A 279 -56.35 -16.10 7.54
N PHE A 280 -55.97 -14.94 7.00
CA PHE A 280 -55.85 -13.65 7.71
C PHE A 280 -57.21 -13.10 8.15
N HIS A 281 -57.99 -13.88 8.89
CA HIS A 281 -59.37 -13.58 9.31
C HIS A 281 -59.44 -12.70 10.58
N GLN A 282 -58.30 -12.32 11.17
CA GLN A 282 -58.26 -11.45 12.33
C GLN A 282 -58.30 -9.97 11.92
N GLU A 283 -59.04 -9.15 12.67
CA GLU A 283 -59.06 -7.71 12.49
C GLU A 283 -57.64 -7.12 12.59
N ILE A 284 -57.24 -6.35 11.58
CA ILE A 284 -55.91 -5.76 11.51
C ILE A 284 -55.82 -4.64 12.55
N ASN A 285 -55.14 -4.91 13.66
CA ASN A 285 -54.80 -3.94 14.69
C ASN A 285 -53.28 -3.88 14.92
N LEU A 286 -52.77 -2.79 15.49
CA LEU A 286 -51.34 -2.56 15.77
C LEU A 286 -50.69 -3.68 16.60
N GLY A 287 -51.43 -4.26 17.56
CA GLY A 287 -50.96 -5.41 18.35
C GLY A 287 -50.77 -6.69 17.51
N TYR A 288 -51.67 -6.94 16.56
CA TYR A 288 -51.56 -8.07 15.64
C TYR A 288 -50.41 -7.87 14.64
N LEU A 289 -50.28 -6.67 14.07
CA LEU A 289 -49.19 -6.34 13.13
C LEU A 289 -47.80 -6.42 13.77
N SER A 290 -47.66 -5.96 15.03
CA SER A 290 -46.39 -6.07 15.77
C SER A 290 -46.05 -7.51 16.16
N GLY A 291 -47.04 -8.31 16.55
CA GLY A 291 -46.83 -9.75 16.77
C GLY A 291 -46.43 -10.50 15.50
N LEU A 292 -47.08 -10.18 14.38
CA LEU A 292 -46.78 -10.78 13.07
C LEU A 292 -45.38 -10.38 12.59
N SER A 293 -44.98 -9.11 12.73
CA SER A 293 -43.64 -8.66 12.35
C SER A 293 -42.56 -9.35 13.18
N LEU A 294 -42.74 -9.47 14.50
CA LEU A 294 -41.81 -10.19 15.37
C LEU A 294 -41.69 -11.68 14.99
N MET A 295 -42.81 -12.34 14.70
CA MET A 295 -42.82 -13.74 14.25
C MET A 295 -42.07 -13.90 12.93
N VAL A 296 -42.33 -13.04 11.94
CA VAL A 296 -41.64 -13.06 10.65
C VAL A 296 -40.14 -12.81 10.84
N THR A 297 -39.75 -11.81 11.62
CA THR A 297 -38.34 -11.53 11.93
C THR A 297 -37.67 -12.74 12.59
N TYR A 298 -38.30 -13.37 13.58
CA TYR A 298 -37.75 -14.55 14.24
C TYR A 298 -37.54 -15.71 13.25
N ARG A 299 -38.54 -16.04 12.42
CA ARG A 299 -38.45 -17.12 11.43
C ARG A 299 -37.35 -16.85 10.40
N VAL A 300 -37.28 -15.62 9.88
CA VAL A 300 -36.21 -15.21 8.95
C VAL A 300 -34.83 -15.30 9.60
N MET A 301 -34.68 -14.83 10.84
CA MET A 301 -33.39 -14.87 11.55
C MET A 301 -32.97 -16.31 11.87
N LYS A 302 -33.90 -17.19 12.21
CA LYS A 302 -33.66 -18.62 12.46
C LYS A 302 -33.07 -19.32 11.23
N ASP A 303 -33.48 -18.94 10.02
CA ASP A 303 -32.94 -19.50 8.77
C ASP A 303 -31.67 -18.78 8.31
N LEU A 304 -31.57 -17.47 8.53
CA LEU A 304 -30.47 -16.64 8.05
C LEU A 304 -29.19 -16.79 8.88
N ILE A 305 -29.30 -16.81 10.22
CA ILE A 305 -28.15 -16.87 11.13
C ILE A 305 -27.26 -18.11 10.86
N PRO A 306 -27.82 -19.34 10.72
CA PRO A 306 -27.03 -20.53 10.41
C PRO A 306 -26.28 -20.48 9.07
N ILE A 307 -26.68 -19.60 8.15
CA ILE A 307 -26.00 -19.41 6.86
C ILE A 307 -24.89 -18.36 7.00
N VAL A 308 -25.22 -17.19 7.55
CA VAL A 308 -24.32 -16.03 7.59
C VAL A 308 -23.16 -16.25 8.54
N VAL A 309 -23.41 -16.83 9.72
CA VAL A 309 -22.37 -16.97 10.76
C VAL A 309 -21.21 -17.87 10.30
N PRO A 310 -21.43 -19.09 9.77
CA PRO A 310 -20.32 -19.92 9.29
C PRO A 310 -19.53 -19.28 8.14
N ILE A 311 -20.20 -18.60 7.20
CA ILE A 311 -19.53 -17.91 6.09
C ILE A 311 -18.66 -16.77 6.62
N MET A 312 -19.18 -15.97 7.56
CA MET A 312 -18.43 -14.90 8.20
C MET A 312 -17.22 -15.42 8.97
N VAL A 313 -17.42 -16.48 9.77
CA VAL A 313 -16.34 -17.13 10.55
C VAL A 313 -15.24 -17.63 9.62
N ILE A 314 -15.60 -18.35 8.54
CA ILE A 314 -14.61 -18.86 7.57
C ILE A 314 -13.89 -17.70 6.85
N GLY A 315 -14.60 -16.62 6.51
CA GLY A 315 -13.98 -15.43 5.93
C GLY A 315 -12.95 -14.78 6.85
N ILE A 316 -13.26 -14.66 8.15
CA ILE A 316 -12.33 -14.15 9.17
C ILE A 316 -11.14 -15.10 9.34
N VAL A 317 -11.40 -16.41 9.48
CA VAL A 317 -10.36 -17.43 9.63
C VAL A 317 -9.42 -17.45 8.43
N SER A 318 -9.94 -17.34 7.20
CA SER A 318 -9.16 -17.23 5.97
C SER A 318 -8.25 -15.99 5.99
N SER A 319 -8.80 -14.83 6.38
CA SER A 319 -8.02 -13.59 6.47
C SER A 319 -6.89 -13.71 7.51
N VAL A 320 -7.20 -14.26 8.68
CA VAL A 320 -6.23 -14.48 9.78
C VAL A 320 -5.18 -15.52 9.40
N ALA A 321 -5.56 -16.61 8.72
CA ALA A 321 -4.63 -17.63 8.26
C ALA A 321 -3.59 -17.07 7.28
N GLN A 322 -3.98 -16.09 6.44
CA GLN A 322 -3.04 -15.44 5.53
C GLN A 322 -2.12 -14.43 6.20
N SER A 323 -2.66 -13.57 7.06
CA SER A 323 -1.91 -12.46 7.69
C SER A 323 -1.21 -12.81 8.99
N GLY A 324 -1.61 -13.92 9.63
CA GLY A 324 -1.50 -14.06 11.07
C GLY A 324 -2.36 -13.02 11.80
N PHE A 325 -2.34 -13.08 13.13
CA PHE A 325 -2.90 -12.01 13.95
C PHE A 325 -2.04 -10.74 13.76
N LEU A 326 -2.65 -9.67 13.25
CA LEU A 326 -1.98 -8.40 12.98
C LEU A 326 -2.94 -7.23 13.25
N PHE A 327 -2.67 -6.51 14.33
CA PHE A 327 -3.35 -5.26 14.64
C PHE A 327 -2.41 -4.09 14.33
N THR A 328 -2.76 -3.25 13.36
CA THR A 328 -1.98 -2.05 13.00
C THR A 328 -2.87 -0.91 12.58
N SER A 329 -2.62 0.27 13.16
CA SER A 329 -3.30 1.52 12.83
C SER A 329 -2.50 2.40 11.85
N GLU A 330 -1.29 1.99 11.45
CA GLU A 330 -0.47 2.75 10.51
C GLU A 330 -1.14 2.98 9.14
N PRO A 331 -1.84 2.00 8.53
CA PRO A 331 -2.54 2.21 7.27
C PRO A 331 -3.69 3.23 7.32
N LEU A 332 -4.24 3.49 8.52
CA LEU A 332 -5.33 4.46 8.73
C LEU A 332 -4.83 5.92 8.76
N LYS A 333 -3.52 6.15 8.84
CA LYS A 333 -2.96 7.51 8.82
C LYS A 333 -3.10 8.11 7.41
N PRO A 334 -3.71 9.30 7.26
CA PRO A 334 -3.83 9.96 5.96
C PRO A 334 -2.44 10.34 5.45
N SER A 335 -2.03 9.75 4.32
CA SER A 335 -0.74 10.03 3.69
C SER A 335 -0.94 10.82 2.41
N LEU A 336 -0.59 12.12 2.42
CA LEU A 336 -0.67 13.01 1.25
C LEU A 336 0.14 12.49 0.05
N GLY A 337 1.20 11.71 0.30
CA GLY A 337 2.00 11.07 -0.75
C GLY A 337 1.27 10.02 -1.59
N LYS A 338 0.16 9.44 -1.09
CA LYS A 338 -0.70 8.51 -1.86
C LYS A 338 -1.67 9.24 -2.79
N LEU A 339 -1.88 10.55 -2.62
CA LEU A 339 -2.72 11.36 -3.51
C LEU A 339 -2.01 11.79 -4.79
N ASN A 340 -0.73 11.44 -4.97
CA ASN A 340 -0.01 11.78 -6.19
C ASN A 340 -0.53 10.91 -7.37
N PRO A 341 -1.25 11.51 -8.34
CA PRO A 341 -1.88 10.75 -9.43
C PRO A 341 -0.83 10.08 -10.34
N LEU A 342 0.35 10.68 -10.52
CA LEU A 342 1.42 10.10 -11.33
C LEU A 342 1.98 8.81 -10.72
N LYS A 343 2.16 8.76 -9.39
CA LYS A 343 2.60 7.54 -8.69
C LYS A 343 1.49 6.48 -8.69
N GLY A 344 0.24 6.89 -8.54
CA GLY A 344 -0.93 6.00 -8.62
C GLY A 344 -1.00 5.31 -9.99
N ILE A 345 -0.93 6.09 -11.07
CA ILE A 345 -1.00 5.56 -12.45
C ILE A 345 0.22 4.69 -12.78
N LYS A 346 1.43 5.08 -12.37
CA LYS A 346 2.63 4.24 -12.54
C LYS A 346 2.48 2.88 -11.85
N ASN A 347 1.86 2.85 -10.67
CA ASN A 347 1.56 1.61 -9.97
C ASN A 347 0.47 0.80 -10.69
N MET A 348 -0.54 1.47 -11.28
CA MET A 348 -1.58 0.84 -12.09
C MET A 348 -1.01 0.11 -13.31
N PHE A 349 -0.01 0.67 -13.99
CA PHE A 349 0.67 0.07 -15.15
C PHE A 349 1.96 -0.69 -14.79
N SER A 350 2.07 -1.20 -13.56
CA SER A 350 3.21 -2.02 -13.16
C SER A 350 3.14 -3.44 -13.76
N LYS A 351 4.29 -4.10 -13.93
CA LYS A 351 4.35 -5.52 -14.36
C LYS A 351 3.47 -6.43 -13.50
N LYS A 352 3.40 -6.13 -12.19
CA LYS A 352 2.57 -6.85 -11.22
C LYS A 352 1.10 -6.78 -11.59
N ASN A 353 0.58 -5.58 -11.88
CA ASN A 353 -0.81 -5.40 -12.25
C ASN A 353 -1.15 -6.04 -13.60
N PHE A 354 -0.25 -6.01 -14.58
CA PHE A 354 -0.46 -6.72 -15.85
C PHE A 354 -0.56 -8.24 -15.66
N VAL A 355 0.28 -8.82 -14.79
CA VAL A 355 0.20 -10.25 -14.44
C VAL A 355 -1.12 -10.55 -13.72
N ASP A 356 -1.52 -9.72 -12.77
CA ASP A 356 -2.78 -9.87 -12.04
C ASP A 356 -3.99 -9.77 -12.99
N LEU A 357 -3.97 -8.85 -13.96
CA LEU A 357 -5.01 -8.72 -14.99
C LEU A 357 -5.10 -9.97 -15.87
N GLY A 358 -3.96 -10.46 -16.38
CA GLY A 358 -3.92 -11.68 -17.19
C GLY A 358 -4.43 -12.90 -16.41
N LYS A 359 -4.02 -13.05 -15.15
CA LYS A 359 -4.53 -14.10 -14.26
C LYS A 359 -6.05 -13.99 -14.09
N ASN A 360 -6.57 -12.82 -13.73
CA ASN A 360 -8.01 -12.62 -13.52
C ASN A 360 -8.81 -12.91 -14.79
N PHE A 361 -8.28 -12.55 -15.97
CA PHE A 361 -8.89 -12.90 -17.24
C PHE A 361 -8.97 -14.42 -17.45
N ILE A 362 -7.90 -15.15 -17.18
CA ILE A 362 -7.89 -16.62 -17.24
C ILE A 362 -8.92 -17.20 -16.26
N VAL A 363 -8.99 -16.71 -15.03
CA VAL A 363 -9.98 -17.16 -14.04
C VAL A 363 -11.40 -16.98 -14.60
N VAL A 364 -11.72 -15.81 -15.16
CA VAL A 364 -13.04 -15.55 -15.76
C VAL A 364 -13.33 -16.50 -16.92
N CYS A 365 -12.37 -16.74 -17.82
CA CYS A 365 -12.54 -17.70 -18.92
C CYS A 365 -12.80 -19.12 -18.41
N VAL A 366 -12.05 -19.57 -17.41
CA VAL A 366 -12.21 -20.89 -16.80
C VAL A 366 -13.57 -21.03 -16.12
N LEU A 367 -13.99 -20.04 -15.33
CA LEU A 367 -15.30 -20.02 -14.70
C LEU A 367 -16.45 -19.99 -15.71
N SER A 368 -16.31 -19.20 -16.78
CA SER A 368 -17.29 -19.14 -17.87
C SER A 368 -17.42 -20.48 -18.58
N TYR A 369 -16.30 -21.14 -18.85
CA TYR A 369 -16.28 -22.47 -19.46
C TYR A 369 -16.98 -23.51 -18.55
N ILE A 370 -16.69 -23.50 -17.24
CA ILE A 370 -17.35 -24.40 -16.26
C ILE A 370 -18.86 -24.13 -16.22
N GLY A 371 -19.28 -22.86 -16.22
CA GLY A 371 -20.70 -22.50 -16.26
C GLY A 371 -21.38 -23.00 -17.53
N TYR A 372 -20.76 -22.80 -18.69
CA TYR A 372 -21.25 -23.32 -19.97
C TYR A 372 -21.34 -24.85 -19.99
N ASP A 373 -20.27 -25.54 -19.57
CA ASP A 373 -20.22 -27.02 -19.47
C ASP A 373 -21.29 -27.56 -18.52
N PHE A 374 -21.49 -26.90 -17.36
CA PHE A 374 -22.50 -27.27 -16.39
C PHE A 374 -23.91 -27.15 -16.99
N VAL A 375 -24.23 -26.02 -17.61
CA VAL A 375 -25.56 -25.82 -18.22
C VAL A 375 -25.78 -26.82 -19.35
N LYS A 376 -24.78 -27.04 -20.20
CA LYS A 376 -24.86 -28.03 -21.30
C LYS A 376 -25.09 -29.45 -20.77
N SER A 377 -24.35 -29.85 -19.73
CA SER A 377 -24.42 -31.19 -19.15
C SER A 377 -25.72 -31.46 -18.38
N ASN A 378 -26.33 -30.41 -17.82
CA ASN A 378 -27.57 -30.50 -17.04
C ASN A 378 -28.77 -29.91 -17.78
N TYR A 379 -28.66 -29.66 -19.09
CA TYR A 379 -29.69 -28.98 -19.88
C TYR A 379 -31.05 -29.66 -19.77
N SER A 380 -31.05 -30.99 -19.90
CA SER A 380 -32.26 -31.82 -19.78
C SER A 380 -32.88 -31.74 -18.39
N ASP A 381 -32.07 -31.78 -17.33
CA ASP A 381 -32.55 -31.70 -15.95
C ASP A 381 -33.13 -30.31 -15.64
N ILE A 382 -32.49 -29.24 -16.15
CA ILE A 382 -32.92 -27.85 -15.95
C ILE A 382 -34.26 -27.59 -16.65
N ILE A 383 -34.43 -28.02 -17.91
CA ILE A 383 -35.69 -27.82 -18.65
C ILE A 383 -36.82 -28.64 -18.05
N ASN A 384 -36.53 -29.88 -17.64
CA ASN A 384 -37.56 -30.77 -17.09
C ASN A 384 -37.87 -30.48 -15.63
N ILE A 385 -37.22 -29.52 -14.97
CA ILE A 385 -37.44 -29.22 -13.55
C ILE A 385 -38.89 -28.83 -13.24
N GLY A 386 -39.58 -28.21 -14.20
CA GLY A 386 -41.01 -27.86 -14.09
C GLY A 386 -41.96 -29.06 -14.19
N ASN A 387 -41.47 -30.20 -14.69
CA ASN A 387 -42.21 -31.45 -14.82
C ASN A 387 -41.88 -32.46 -13.70
N VAL A 388 -40.99 -32.09 -12.77
CA VAL A 388 -40.60 -32.94 -11.64
C VAL A 388 -41.71 -32.94 -10.58
N TYR A 389 -41.94 -34.12 -9.98
CA TYR A 389 -42.85 -34.29 -8.86
C TYR A 389 -42.52 -33.30 -7.72
N LEU A 390 -43.50 -32.48 -7.30
CA LEU A 390 -43.30 -31.36 -6.37
C LEU A 390 -42.47 -31.69 -5.11
N PRO A 391 -42.69 -32.85 -4.44
CA PRO A 391 -41.88 -33.26 -3.29
C PRO A 391 -40.39 -33.51 -3.56
N SER A 392 -39.99 -33.89 -4.79
CA SER A 392 -38.58 -34.13 -5.14
C SER A 392 -37.87 -32.90 -5.71
N LEU A 393 -38.61 -31.83 -6.04
CA LEU A 393 -38.07 -30.59 -6.62
C LEU A 393 -36.95 -29.98 -5.76
N GLY A 394 -37.12 -29.93 -4.44
CA GLY A 394 -36.11 -29.38 -3.53
C GLY A 394 -34.80 -30.18 -3.53
N ALA A 395 -34.89 -31.50 -3.65
CA ALA A 395 -33.71 -32.37 -3.71
C ALA A 395 -32.94 -32.18 -5.03
N GLU A 396 -33.64 -32.08 -6.15
CA GLU A 396 -33.00 -31.84 -7.45
C GLU A 396 -32.43 -30.44 -7.59
N PHE A 397 -33.10 -29.44 -7.04
CA PHE A 397 -32.54 -28.11 -6.95
C PHE A 397 -31.26 -28.08 -6.10
N LYS A 398 -31.26 -28.76 -4.94
CA LYS A 398 -30.07 -28.91 -4.10
C LYS A 398 -28.95 -29.65 -4.84
N ARG A 399 -29.25 -30.72 -5.58
CA ARG A 399 -28.27 -31.50 -6.36
C ARG A 399 -27.59 -30.62 -7.41
N LEU A 400 -28.37 -29.90 -8.22
CA LEU A 400 -27.85 -29.00 -9.25
C LEU A 400 -26.99 -27.88 -8.64
N LEU A 401 -27.49 -27.23 -7.58
CA LEU A 401 -26.74 -26.19 -6.86
C LEU A 401 -25.41 -26.73 -6.30
N LEU A 402 -25.42 -27.88 -5.62
CA LEU A 402 -24.19 -28.44 -5.07
C LEU A 402 -23.19 -28.83 -6.16
N ASN A 403 -23.66 -29.41 -7.27
CA ASN A 403 -22.79 -29.81 -8.37
C ASN A 403 -22.03 -28.62 -8.98
N ILE A 404 -22.72 -27.50 -9.25
CA ILE A 404 -22.05 -26.30 -9.79
C ILE A 404 -21.13 -25.65 -8.75
N PHE A 405 -21.58 -25.51 -7.50
CA PHE A 405 -20.77 -24.92 -6.44
C PHE A 405 -19.51 -25.74 -6.16
N MET A 406 -19.59 -27.08 -6.13
CA MET A 406 -18.45 -27.96 -5.95
C MET A 406 -17.44 -27.83 -7.11
N LYS A 407 -17.90 -27.84 -8.37
CA LYS A 407 -17.03 -27.67 -9.54
C LYS A 407 -16.26 -26.34 -9.48
N ILE A 408 -16.99 -25.24 -9.23
CA ILE A 408 -16.38 -23.90 -9.14
C ILE A 408 -15.41 -23.82 -7.94
N THR A 409 -15.82 -24.33 -6.78
CA THR A 409 -15.00 -24.33 -5.56
C THR A 409 -13.69 -25.06 -5.76
N LEU A 410 -13.70 -26.26 -6.33
CA LEU A 410 -12.50 -27.05 -6.56
C LEU A 410 -11.49 -26.28 -7.41
N VAL A 411 -11.95 -25.68 -8.50
CA VAL A 411 -11.10 -24.90 -9.40
C VAL A 411 -10.57 -23.63 -8.73
N LEU A 412 -11.41 -22.89 -8.01
CA LEU A 412 -10.97 -21.69 -7.28
C LEU A 412 -9.97 -22.02 -6.17
N VAL A 413 -10.11 -23.15 -5.48
CA VAL A 413 -9.14 -23.59 -4.47
C VAL A 413 -7.78 -23.86 -5.12
N VAL A 414 -7.74 -24.52 -6.28
CA VAL A 414 -6.49 -24.78 -7.02
C VAL A 414 -5.84 -23.45 -7.46
N ILE A 415 -6.63 -22.54 -8.03
CA ILE A 415 -6.16 -21.23 -8.48
C ILE A 415 -5.65 -20.40 -7.30
N ALA A 416 -6.40 -20.38 -6.19
CA ALA A 416 -6.02 -19.67 -4.97
C ALA A 416 -4.73 -20.21 -4.36
N ALA A 417 -4.52 -21.53 -4.38
CA ALA A 417 -3.28 -22.13 -3.90
C ALA A 417 -2.07 -21.70 -4.76
N ALA A 418 -2.23 -21.69 -6.09
CA ALA A 418 -1.20 -21.21 -7.00
C ALA A 418 -0.92 -19.70 -6.80
N ASP A 419 -1.96 -18.88 -6.67
CA ASP A 419 -1.82 -17.45 -6.42
C ASP A 419 -1.16 -17.15 -5.08
N TYR A 420 -1.53 -17.88 -4.03
CA TYR A 420 -0.91 -17.75 -2.71
C TYR A 420 0.61 -17.98 -2.78
N PHE A 421 1.04 -19.05 -3.44
CA PHE A 421 2.45 -19.36 -3.58
C PHE A 421 3.21 -18.31 -4.41
N MET A 422 2.60 -17.86 -5.53
CA MET A 422 3.19 -16.84 -6.39
C MET A 422 3.31 -15.49 -5.66
N GLN A 423 2.25 -15.03 -4.98
CA GLN A 423 2.26 -13.80 -4.18
C GLN A 423 3.26 -13.86 -3.04
N ARG A 424 3.38 -15.01 -2.35
CA ARG A 424 4.38 -15.21 -1.30
C ARG A 424 5.80 -15.09 -1.85
N ARG A 425 6.08 -15.69 -3.00
CA ARG A 425 7.39 -15.62 -3.67
C ARG A 425 7.70 -14.20 -4.15
N MET A 426 6.74 -13.51 -4.76
CA MET A 426 6.89 -12.12 -5.20
C MET A 426 7.16 -11.19 -4.02
N PHE A 427 6.39 -11.30 -2.93
CA PHE A 427 6.60 -10.51 -1.72
C PHE A 427 7.99 -10.75 -1.11
N ASN A 428 8.43 -12.00 -1.02
CA ASN A 428 9.78 -12.31 -0.55
C ASN A 428 10.86 -11.69 -1.45
N LYS A 429 10.63 -11.63 -2.78
CA LYS A 429 11.55 -10.98 -3.72
C LYS A 429 11.55 -9.45 -3.56
N GLU A 430 10.39 -8.82 -3.38
CA GLU A 430 10.26 -7.37 -3.11
C GLU A 430 10.96 -6.97 -1.80
N MET A 431 10.96 -7.87 -0.81
CA MET A 431 11.55 -7.62 0.51
C MET A 431 13.09 -7.73 0.54
N ARG A 432 13.72 -8.32 -0.49
CA ARG A 432 15.19 -8.45 -0.57
C ARG A 432 15.90 -7.12 -0.34
N MET A 433 17.14 -7.19 0.10
CA MET A 433 17.95 -6.03 0.46
C MET A 433 19.19 -5.93 -0.44
N SER A 434 19.70 -4.73 -0.61
CA SER A 434 21.04 -4.54 -1.17
C SER A 434 22.09 -4.78 -0.08
N LYS A 435 23.32 -5.10 -0.47
CA LYS A 435 24.44 -5.25 0.49
C LYS A 435 24.68 -3.98 1.31
N GLN A 436 24.45 -2.80 0.72
CA GLN A 436 24.53 -1.53 1.43
C GLN A 436 23.40 -1.37 2.46
N GLU A 437 22.14 -1.66 2.09
CA GLU A 437 21.00 -1.60 3.01
C GLU A 437 21.23 -2.51 4.23
N VAL A 438 21.73 -3.74 4.03
CA VAL A 438 22.05 -4.65 5.14
C VAL A 438 23.14 -4.07 6.04
N LYS A 439 24.23 -3.55 5.45
CA LYS A 439 25.34 -2.96 6.20
C LYS A 439 24.91 -1.74 7.01
N GLU A 440 24.03 -0.90 6.47
CA GLU A 440 23.45 0.23 7.19
C GLU A 440 22.53 -0.20 8.33
N GLU A 441 21.72 -1.23 8.11
CA GLU A 441 20.83 -1.75 9.16
C GLU A 441 21.62 -2.37 10.32
N PHE A 442 22.72 -3.08 10.03
CA PHE A 442 23.67 -3.55 11.04
C PHE A 442 24.31 -2.39 11.81
N LYS A 443 24.75 -1.32 11.12
CA LYS A 443 25.28 -0.11 11.78
C LYS A 443 24.26 0.57 12.68
N GLN A 444 22.98 0.60 12.30
CA GLN A 444 21.93 1.17 13.14
C GLN A 444 21.62 0.32 14.37
N MET A 445 21.73 -1.01 14.27
CA MET A 445 21.46 -1.92 15.38
C MET A 445 22.60 -1.98 16.40
N GLU A 446 23.85 -2.08 15.95
CA GLU A 446 25.01 -2.21 16.83
C GLU A 446 25.66 -0.86 17.19
N GLY A 447 25.26 0.21 16.50
CA GLY A 447 25.94 1.50 16.53
C GLY A 447 27.21 1.47 15.67
N ASP A 448 27.70 2.64 15.26
CA ASP A 448 28.96 2.71 14.52
C ASP A 448 30.12 2.22 15.42
N PRO A 449 30.89 1.19 15.01
CA PRO A 449 32.04 0.70 15.76
C PRO A 449 33.04 1.82 16.12
N GLN A 450 33.18 2.82 15.25
CA GLN A 450 34.03 3.97 15.51
C GLN A 450 33.49 4.84 16.66
N ILE A 451 32.17 5.00 16.75
CA ILE A 451 31.53 5.76 17.83
C ILE A 451 31.70 5.02 19.15
N LYS A 452 31.49 3.69 19.18
CA LYS A 452 31.67 2.87 20.39
C LYS A 452 33.11 2.93 20.91
N ASN A 453 34.10 2.85 20.01
CA ASN A 453 35.52 2.98 20.38
C ASN A 453 35.87 4.40 20.87
N ARG A 454 35.35 5.45 20.23
CA ARG A 454 35.55 6.84 20.70
C ARG A 454 34.95 7.10 22.07
N ILE A 455 33.77 6.56 22.36
CA ILE A 455 33.14 6.66 23.70
C ILE A 455 34.03 5.99 24.74
N LYS A 456 34.50 4.77 24.48
CA LYS A 456 35.39 4.03 25.39
C LYS A 456 36.72 4.74 25.62
N GLN A 457 37.28 5.35 24.58
CA GLN A 457 38.51 6.14 24.68
C GLN A 457 38.31 7.40 25.55
N ARG A 458 37.26 8.20 25.31
CA ARG A 458 36.94 9.36 26.14
C ARG A 458 36.68 8.98 27.60
N GLN A 459 36.00 7.88 27.86
CA GLN A 459 35.75 7.40 29.22
C GLN A 459 37.07 7.11 29.96
N ARG A 460 38.05 6.49 29.30
CA ARG A 460 39.40 6.26 29.86
C ARG A 460 40.13 7.57 30.14
N GLU A 461 40.13 8.51 29.19
CA GLU A 461 40.77 9.82 29.35
C GLU A 461 40.20 10.61 30.54
N MET A 462 38.87 10.60 30.72
CA MET A 462 38.22 11.25 31.85
C MET A 462 38.56 10.58 33.19
N ALA A 463 38.62 9.25 33.25
CA ALA A 463 39.04 8.51 34.44
C ALA A 463 40.49 8.85 34.83
N THR A 464 41.42 8.86 33.87
CA THR A 464 42.81 9.24 34.11
C THR A 464 42.93 10.68 34.59
N LYS A 465 42.16 11.62 34.02
CA LYS A 465 42.16 13.02 34.44
C LYS A 465 41.69 13.20 35.89
N ARG A 466 40.61 12.51 36.30
CA ARG A 466 40.11 12.51 37.69
C ARG A 466 41.13 11.92 38.66
N MET A 467 41.76 10.80 38.29
CA MET A 467 42.81 10.18 39.10
C MET A 467 44.00 11.13 39.32
N MET A 468 44.43 11.85 38.28
CA MET A 468 45.52 12.83 38.41
C MET A 468 45.16 14.03 39.29
N GLN A 469 43.90 14.46 39.30
CA GLN A 469 43.41 15.53 40.18
C GLN A 469 43.38 15.13 41.66
N ALA A 470 43.41 13.83 41.98
CA ALA A 470 43.44 13.33 43.35
C ALA A 470 44.87 13.15 43.91
N VAL A 471 45.92 13.33 43.08
CA VAL A 471 47.33 13.20 43.49
C VAL A 471 47.77 14.30 44.46
N PRO A 472 47.41 15.59 44.29
CA PRO A 472 47.78 16.67 45.24
C PRO A 472 47.27 16.44 46.66
N ASP A 473 46.18 15.69 46.79
CA ASP A 473 45.54 15.35 48.06
C ASP A 473 46.22 14.19 48.81
N ALA A 474 47.26 13.58 48.23
CA ALA A 474 47.95 12.43 48.80
C ALA A 474 48.90 12.84 49.93
N THR A 475 49.09 11.94 50.90
CA THR A 475 50.03 12.12 52.01
C THR A 475 51.44 11.70 51.60
N VAL A 476 51.56 10.69 50.74
CA VAL A 476 52.83 10.14 50.24
C VAL A 476 52.66 9.49 48.88
N VAL A 477 53.71 9.52 48.05
CA VAL A 477 53.79 8.72 46.82
C VAL A 477 54.88 7.66 46.96
N ILE A 478 54.48 6.39 46.85
CA ILE A 478 55.38 5.24 46.86
C ILE A 478 55.75 4.88 45.43
N THR A 479 57.04 4.72 45.16
CA THR A 479 57.54 4.48 43.81
C THR A 479 58.35 3.20 43.68
N ASN A 480 58.24 2.58 42.49
CA ASN A 480 59.24 1.68 41.95
C ASN A 480 59.94 2.48 40.83
N PRO A 481 61.21 2.90 41.00
CA PRO A 481 61.81 4.08 40.36
C PRO A 481 61.51 4.28 38.88
N THR A 482 61.56 3.19 38.12
CA THR A 482 61.45 3.20 36.66
C THR A 482 60.06 2.88 36.14
N HIS A 483 59.16 2.29 36.94
CA HIS A 483 57.93 1.69 36.41
C HIS A 483 56.64 2.04 37.14
N LEU A 484 56.62 2.32 38.45
CA LEU A 484 55.37 2.49 39.19
C LEU A 484 55.39 3.72 40.11
N ALA A 485 54.24 4.37 40.24
CA ALA A 485 53.99 5.38 41.26
C ALA A 485 52.56 5.20 41.82
N ILE A 486 52.46 5.18 43.15
CA ILE A 486 51.22 4.97 43.89
C ILE A 486 51.09 6.08 44.92
N ALA A 487 50.04 6.88 44.81
CA ALA A 487 49.71 7.94 45.75
C ALA A 487 48.74 7.42 46.82
N ILE A 488 49.08 7.65 48.09
CA ILE A 488 48.32 7.20 49.25
C ILE A 488 47.94 8.41 50.09
N LYS A 489 46.66 8.50 50.47
CA LYS A 489 46.11 9.51 51.37
C LYS A 489 45.80 8.88 52.72
N TYR A 490 46.24 9.55 53.77
CA TYR A 490 45.94 9.20 55.16
C TYR A 490 45.90 10.48 56.01
N GLN A 491 44.83 10.64 56.78
CA GLN A 491 44.64 11.74 57.72
C GLN A 491 44.42 11.17 59.13
N GLU A 492 45.32 11.52 60.05
CA GLU A 492 45.28 11.06 61.43
C GLU A 492 44.00 11.55 62.13
N GLY A 493 43.25 10.63 62.74
CA GLY A 493 41.99 10.92 63.44
C GLY A 493 40.73 10.98 62.56
N ASN A 494 40.86 10.93 61.22
CA ASN A 494 39.72 11.08 60.30
C ASN A 494 39.56 9.92 59.30
N MET A 495 40.51 8.97 59.27
CA MET A 495 40.48 7.80 58.39
C MET A 495 40.87 6.55 59.19
N GLU A 496 40.08 5.47 59.08
CA GLU A 496 40.37 4.18 59.74
C GLU A 496 41.53 3.45 59.03
N ALA A 497 41.68 3.64 57.71
CA ALA A 497 42.75 3.04 56.92
C ALA A 497 43.25 4.01 55.83
N PRO A 498 44.54 3.93 55.44
CA PRO A 498 45.06 4.67 54.29
C PRO A 498 44.36 4.26 52.98
N LYS A 499 44.16 5.21 52.08
CA LYS A 499 43.45 5.02 50.81
C LYS A 499 44.36 5.31 49.61
N VAL A 500 44.30 4.47 48.57
CA VAL A 500 45.01 4.71 47.31
C VAL A 500 44.26 5.76 46.49
N THR A 501 44.83 6.94 46.28
CA THR A 501 44.20 8.03 45.51
C THR A 501 44.58 8.04 44.05
N ALA A 502 45.75 7.52 43.70
CA ALA A 502 46.18 7.31 42.32
C ALA A 502 47.19 6.18 42.23
N LYS A 503 47.18 5.41 41.13
CA LYS A 503 48.24 4.46 40.79
C LYS A 503 48.49 4.48 39.29
N GLY A 504 49.74 4.33 38.87
CA GLY A 504 50.10 4.39 37.46
C GLY A 504 51.37 3.61 37.16
N ALA A 505 51.50 3.18 35.91
CA ALA A 505 52.72 2.60 35.35
C ALA A 505 53.31 3.51 34.26
N ASP A 506 54.62 3.42 34.07
CA ASP A 506 55.39 4.10 33.02
C ASP A 506 55.06 5.60 32.90
N ASN A 507 54.50 6.05 31.77
CA ASN A 507 54.16 7.46 31.53
C ASN A 507 53.17 8.03 32.56
N VAL A 508 52.23 7.21 33.05
CA VAL A 508 51.29 7.61 34.09
C VAL A 508 52.02 7.75 35.43
N ALA A 509 52.99 6.87 35.71
CA ALA A 509 53.83 6.97 36.90
C ALA A 509 54.74 8.22 36.89
N LEU A 510 55.31 8.56 35.73
CA LEU A 510 56.07 9.80 35.54
C LEU A 510 55.19 11.02 35.85
N ARG A 511 53.96 11.04 35.31
CA ARG A 511 53.04 12.15 35.54
C ARG A 511 52.59 12.27 37.00
N ILE A 512 52.37 11.15 37.71
CA ILE A 512 52.07 11.17 39.15
C ILE A 512 53.25 11.75 39.93
N LYS A 513 54.49 11.37 39.59
CA LYS A 513 55.71 11.91 40.23
C LYS A 513 55.89 13.42 39.96
N GLU A 514 55.60 13.87 38.74
CA GLU A 514 55.62 15.30 38.39
C GLU A 514 54.63 16.09 39.25
N ILE A 515 53.36 15.67 39.30
CA ILE A 515 52.31 16.35 40.08
C ILE A 515 52.64 16.31 41.58
N ALA A 516 53.15 15.18 42.08
CA ALA A 516 53.58 15.07 43.47
C ALA A 516 54.72 16.05 43.81
N LYS A 517 55.68 16.22 42.89
CA LYS A 517 56.78 17.19 43.05
C LYS A 517 56.31 18.63 42.96
N GLU A 518 55.35 18.93 42.08
CA GLU A 518 54.74 20.28 41.95
C GLU A 518 53.92 20.69 43.17
N ASN A 519 53.41 19.73 43.95
CA ASN A 519 52.57 19.96 45.14
C ASN A 519 53.28 19.59 46.46
N ASP A 520 54.61 19.46 46.44
CA ASP A 520 55.45 19.14 47.61
C ASP A 520 55.02 17.88 48.39
N ILE A 521 54.51 16.87 47.68
CA ILE A 521 54.14 15.57 48.24
C ILE A 521 55.40 14.69 48.32
N PRO A 522 55.76 14.15 49.50
CA PRO A 522 56.93 13.30 49.67
C PRO A 522 56.88 12.05 48.78
N ILE A 523 57.96 11.82 48.03
CA ILE A 523 58.12 10.64 47.18
C ILE A 523 59.12 9.70 47.85
N LEU A 524 58.68 8.47 48.16
CA LEU A 524 59.51 7.45 48.80
C LEU A 524 59.64 6.23 47.89
N GLU A 525 60.83 5.65 47.86
CA GLU A 525 61.10 4.45 47.08
C GLU A 525 60.88 3.21 47.94
N ASN A 526 59.96 2.34 47.52
CA ASN A 526 59.78 1.02 48.11
C ASN A 526 59.25 0.07 47.02
N LYS A 527 60.17 -0.61 46.32
CA LYS A 527 59.83 -1.46 45.16
C LYS A 527 58.88 -2.61 45.52
N PRO A 528 59.09 -3.38 46.62
CA PRO A 528 58.18 -4.46 47.00
C PRO A 528 56.75 -3.96 47.28
N LEU A 529 56.62 -2.90 48.07
CA LEU A 529 55.32 -2.35 48.45
C LEU A 529 54.59 -1.70 47.26
N ALA A 530 55.31 -0.99 46.40
CA ALA A 530 54.75 -0.39 45.19
C ALA A 530 54.16 -1.44 44.24
N ARG A 531 54.86 -2.56 44.02
CA ARG A 531 54.37 -3.66 43.17
C ARG A 531 53.13 -4.32 43.77
N LEU A 532 53.17 -4.59 45.08
CA LEU A 532 52.08 -5.24 45.80
C LEU A 532 50.80 -4.41 45.76
N ILE A 533 50.89 -3.11 46.06
CA ILE A 533 49.72 -2.21 46.04
C ILE A 533 49.21 -2.03 44.59
N TYR A 534 50.09 -1.96 43.60
CA TYR A 534 49.68 -1.79 42.20
C TYR A 534 48.83 -2.96 41.70
N GLU A 535 49.20 -4.19 42.06
CA GLU A 535 48.50 -5.42 41.66
C GLU A 535 47.22 -5.67 42.45
N GLN A 536 47.21 -5.40 43.76
CA GLN A 536 46.14 -5.88 44.64
C GLN A 536 45.12 -4.81 45.06
N VAL A 537 45.44 -3.50 44.93
CA VAL A 537 44.57 -2.42 45.43
C VAL A 537 44.20 -1.45 44.33
N ASP A 538 42.90 -1.30 44.06
CA ASP A 538 42.40 -0.34 43.08
C ASP A 538 42.40 1.11 43.59
N VAL A 539 42.38 2.05 42.64
CA VAL A 539 42.24 3.48 42.95
C VAL A 539 40.91 3.69 43.69
N ASP A 540 40.92 4.59 44.67
CA ASP A 540 39.80 4.85 45.58
C ASP A 540 39.40 3.69 46.49
N ARG A 541 40.29 2.72 46.73
CA ARG A 541 40.12 1.68 47.76
C ARG A 541 41.08 1.89 48.94
N GLU A 542 40.63 1.45 50.11
CA GLU A 542 41.44 1.36 51.32
C GLU A 542 42.46 0.24 51.18
N ILE A 543 43.61 0.43 51.81
CA ILE A 543 44.66 -0.58 51.84
C ILE A 543 44.17 -1.76 52.69
N PRO A 544 44.44 -3.02 52.31
CA PRO A 544 44.05 -4.16 53.12
C PRO A 544 45.01 -4.38 54.29
N ALA A 545 44.53 -5.09 55.31
CA ALA A 545 45.20 -5.19 56.62
C ALA A 545 46.59 -5.85 56.57
N ASP A 546 46.83 -6.72 55.59
CA ASP A 546 48.10 -7.39 55.33
C ASP A 546 49.23 -6.41 54.94
N MET A 547 48.88 -5.22 54.42
CA MET A 547 49.85 -4.19 54.01
C MET A 547 49.98 -3.04 55.01
N TYR A 548 49.21 -3.02 56.09
CA TYR A 548 49.19 -1.90 57.05
C TYR A 548 50.54 -1.64 57.67
N GLN A 549 51.27 -2.67 58.07
CA GLN A 549 52.57 -2.51 58.70
C GLN A 549 53.54 -1.78 57.77
N ALA A 550 53.65 -2.24 56.52
CA ALA A 550 54.55 -1.66 55.53
C ALA A 550 54.16 -0.23 55.13
N VAL A 551 52.86 0.08 55.07
CA VAL A 551 52.39 1.45 54.79
C VAL A 551 52.55 2.37 55.99
N ALA A 552 52.34 1.89 57.21
CA ALA A 552 52.51 2.66 58.44
C ALA A 552 53.97 3.08 58.64
N GLU A 553 54.93 2.21 58.31
CA GLU A 553 56.36 2.55 58.33
C GLU A 553 56.68 3.73 57.39
N ILE A 554 56.13 3.70 56.17
CA ILE A 554 56.28 4.78 55.18
C ILE A 554 55.63 6.07 55.66
N LEU A 555 54.41 6.00 56.20
CA LEU A 555 53.71 7.17 56.74
C LEU A 555 54.44 7.76 57.96
N ALA A 556 54.98 6.92 58.84
CA ALA A 556 55.76 7.36 60.00
C ALA A 556 57.03 8.12 59.60
N ILE A 557 57.71 7.70 58.52
CA ILE A 557 58.84 8.43 57.94
C ILE A 557 58.40 9.81 57.45
N VAL A 558 57.28 9.89 56.72
CA VAL A 558 56.74 11.15 56.21
C VAL A 558 56.33 12.11 57.33
N PHE A 559 55.66 11.64 58.37
CA PHE A 559 55.27 12.48 59.51
C PHE A 559 56.48 12.96 60.34
N LYS A 560 57.55 12.16 60.43
CA LYS A 560 58.83 12.60 61.01
C LYS A 560 59.51 13.66 60.16
N MET A 561 59.42 13.58 58.83
CA MET A 561 59.95 14.58 57.91
C MET A 561 59.19 15.91 57.97
N LYS A 562 57.87 15.89 58.23
CA LYS A 562 57.04 17.11 58.38
C LYS A 562 57.13 17.78 59.77
N LYS A 563 57.66 17.10 60.79
CA LYS A 563 57.83 17.64 62.17
C LYS A 563 59.20 18.28 62.42
N LYS A 564 60.13 18.17 61.46
CA LYS A 564 61.35 18.99 61.37
C LYS A 564 61.08 20.16 60.44
#